data_AF-A0A6M5YZ93-F1
#
_entry.id   AF-A0A6M5YZ93-F1
#
_cell.length_a   1.000
_cell.length_b   1.000
_cell.length_c   1.000
_cell.angle_alpha   90.00
_cell.angle_beta   90.00
_cell.angle_gamma   90.00
#
_symmetry.space_group_name_H-M   'P 1'
#
loop_
_entity.id
_entity.type
_entity.pdbx_description
1 polymer ?
#
loop_
_entity_poly.entity_id
_entity_poly.type
_entity_poly.pdbx_seq_one_letter_code
_entity_poly.pdbx_strand_id
1 'polypeptide(L)'
;MENVPRPKTTRIRTVKRVFRKRWIQVGLVLLVWLLTGSLLYARLAPKPVVRGEKGDTSKFKFLHCDQCNMELPYNKDLDSRPCPKCPPPKSGFYVPTETSAKSGKAALPPWTKVYVALFTDTVLMLGAVTYLMYRKVPDPNSVFFIVACPYCNQRLRYRAVSHGGLGSCSRCKRMIRFPDEDDAVTEAEVYAADEASARAEAELARAEAEAEAEAQRDGPAH
;
A
#
# COMPACT_ATOMS: atom_id res chain seq x y z
N MET A 1 -38.40 9.77 -35.11
CA MET A 1 -37.34 9.23 -34.21
C MET A 1 -36.07 9.98 -34.54
N GLU A 2 -35.70 10.97 -33.73
CA GLU A 2 -34.43 11.70 -33.89
C GLU A 2 -33.26 10.76 -33.61
N ASN A 3 -32.31 10.70 -34.55
CA ASN A 3 -31.02 10.05 -34.36
C ASN A 3 -30.20 10.88 -33.38
N VAL A 4 -30.38 10.64 -32.07
CA VAL A 4 -29.49 11.22 -31.06
C VAL A 4 -28.10 10.57 -31.24
N PRO A 5 -27.07 11.34 -31.63
CA PRO A 5 -25.75 10.79 -31.86
C PRO A 5 -25.21 10.22 -30.54
N ARG A 6 -24.95 8.90 -30.51
CA ARG A 6 -24.37 8.25 -29.32
C ARG A 6 -23.00 8.86 -29.03
N PRO A 7 -22.76 9.41 -27.82
CA PRO A 7 -21.48 10.02 -27.48
C PRO A 7 -20.40 8.92 -27.41
N LYS A 8 -19.50 8.90 -28.41
CA LYS A 8 -18.33 7.99 -28.46
C LYS A 8 -17.28 8.25 -27.36
N THR A 9 -17.57 9.10 -26.38
CA THR A 9 -16.57 9.71 -25.48
C THR A 9 -16.49 9.09 -24.08
N THR A 10 -17.36 8.15 -23.70
CA THR A 10 -17.42 7.62 -22.32
C THR A 10 -16.25 6.68 -21.99
N ARG A 11 -15.92 5.72 -22.87
CA ARG A 11 -14.89 4.70 -22.61
C ARG A 11 -13.48 5.28 -22.36
N ILE A 12 -13.11 6.33 -23.08
CA ILE A 12 -11.78 6.97 -22.95
C ILE A 12 -11.66 7.71 -21.60
N ARG A 13 -12.77 8.27 -21.09
CA ARG A 13 -12.77 9.02 -19.83
C ARG A 13 -12.55 8.10 -18.62
N THR A 14 -13.17 6.92 -18.61
CA THR A 14 -13.06 5.97 -17.48
C THR A 14 -11.64 5.42 -17.34
N VAL A 15 -11.02 5.01 -18.46
CA VAL A 15 -9.63 4.51 -18.45
C VAL A 15 -8.66 5.58 -17.94
N LYS A 16 -8.82 6.84 -18.39
CA LYS A 16 -8.00 7.97 -17.92
C LYS A 16 -8.17 8.21 -16.42
N ARG A 17 -9.37 8.09 -15.86
CA ARG A 17 -9.61 8.25 -14.40
C ARG A 17 -8.91 7.17 -13.59
N VAL A 18 -9.02 5.90 -13.99
CA VAL A 18 -8.36 4.79 -13.28
C VAL A 18 -6.85 4.92 -13.33
N PHE A 19 -6.30 5.24 -14.50
CA PHE A 19 -4.87 5.46 -14.67
C PHE A 19 -4.38 6.63 -13.80
N ARG A 20 -5.08 7.77 -13.82
CA ARG A 20 -4.76 8.94 -12.98
C ARG A 20 -4.76 8.61 -11.49
N LYS A 21 -5.75 7.83 -11.01
CA LYS A 21 -5.79 7.37 -9.62
C LYS A 21 -4.57 6.53 -9.25
N ARG A 22 -4.13 5.62 -10.11
CA ARG A 22 -2.93 4.80 -9.89
C ARG A 22 -1.65 5.64 -9.84
N TRP A 23 -1.50 6.60 -10.75
CA TRP A 23 -0.35 7.50 -10.72
C TRP A 23 -0.32 8.39 -9.48
N ILE A 24 -1.47 8.84 -9.00
CA ILE A 24 -1.56 9.55 -7.73
C ILE A 24 -1.14 8.64 -6.58
N GLN A 25 -1.61 7.38 -6.54
CA GLN A 25 -1.20 6.40 -5.52
C GLN A 25 0.31 6.13 -5.55
N VAL A 26 0.89 5.91 -6.73
CA VAL A 26 2.35 5.73 -6.87
C VAL A 26 3.10 6.98 -6.42
N GLY A 27 2.64 8.17 -6.81
CA GLY A 27 3.23 9.44 -6.38
C GLY A 27 3.20 9.61 -4.86
N LEU A 28 2.10 9.24 -4.20
CA LEU A 28 2.00 9.27 -2.74
C LEU A 28 2.96 8.28 -2.08
N VAL A 29 3.09 7.06 -2.60
CA VAL A 29 4.06 6.07 -2.09
C VAL A 29 5.50 6.58 -2.23
N LEU A 30 5.85 7.19 -3.36
CA LEU A 30 7.17 7.77 -3.57
C LEU A 30 7.44 8.94 -2.61
N LEU A 31 6.46 9.81 -2.37
CA LEU A 31 6.59 10.90 -1.40
C LEU A 31 6.80 10.37 0.02
N VAL A 32 6.01 9.37 0.43
CA VAL A 32 6.18 8.73 1.74
C VAL A 32 7.58 8.12 1.87
N TRP A 33 8.06 7.42 0.84
CA TRP A 33 9.40 6.85 0.81
C TRP A 33 10.51 7.90 0.92
N LEU A 34 10.39 9.04 0.23
CA LEU A 34 11.36 10.13 0.34
C LEU A 34 11.37 10.72 1.76
N LEU A 35 10.21 10.87 2.39
CA LEU A 35 10.10 11.35 3.77
C LEU A 35 10.68 10.35 4.78
N THR A 36 10.38 9.05 4.64
CA THR A 36 10.94 8.01 5.52
C THR A 36 12.44 7.86 5.32
N GLY A 37 12.93 7.86 4.08
CA GLY A 37 14.35 7.84 3.75
C GLY A 37 15.09 9.06 4.28
N SER A 38 14.52 10.26 4.16
CA SER A 38 15.08 11.49 4.74
C SER A 38 15.14 11.42 6.27
N LEU A 39 14.08 10.93 6.91
CA LEU A 39 14.02 10.77 8.36
C LEU A 39 15.03 9.71 8.86
N LEU A 40 15.12 8.56 8.18
CA LEU A 40 16.09 7.51 8.46
C LEU A 40 17.51 8.04 8.32
N TYR A 41 17.79 8.76 7.24
CA TYR A 41 19.08 9.40 7.04
C TYR A 41 19.38 10.40 8.17
N ALA A 42 18.46 11.30 8.51
CA ALA A 42 18.68 12.27 9.59
C ALA A 42 18.90 11.63 10.96
N ARG A 43 18.28 10.47 11.24
CA ARG A 43 18.40 9.76 12.52
C ARG A 43 19.63 8.87 12.60
N LEU A 44 20.03 8.24 11.50
CA LEU A 44 21.10 7.24 11.47
C LEU A 44 22.42 7.80 10.92
N ALA A 45 22.40 8.93 10.20
CA ALA A 45 23.60 9.55 9.70
C ALA A 45 24.56 9.79 10.87
N PRO A 46 25.81 9.31 10.77
CA PRO A 46 26.78 9.58 11.81
C PRO A 46 26.94 11.10 11.91
N LYS A 47 26.87 11.62 13.14
CA LYS A 47 27.14 13.04 13.38
C LYS A 47 28.56 13.33 12.85
N PRO A 48 28.75 14.39 12.05
CA PRO A 48 30.09 14.74 11.60
C PRO A 48 30.95 14.96 12.84
N VAL A 49 32.11 14.29 12.89
CA VAL A 49 33.08 14.52 13.96
C VAL A 49 33.62 15.93 13.74
N VAL A 50 33.12 16.90 14.52
CA VAL A 50 33.59 18.28 14.47
C VAL A 50 35.04 18.28 14.95
N ARG A 51 35.99 18.46 14.02
CA ARG A 51 37.42 18.59 14.34
C ARG A 51 37.59 19.74 15.34
N GLY A 52 37.86 19.42 16.60
CA GLY A 52 38.14 20.40 17.66
C GLY A 52 37.16 20.38 18.82
N GLU A 53 36.02 19.70 18.71
CA GLU A 53 35.19 19.42 19.88
C GLU A 53 35.94 18.37 20.71
N LYS A 54 36.40 18.73 21.91
CA LYS A 54 37.06 17.83 22.85
C LYS A 54 36.04 16.80 23.33
N GLY A 55 35.70 15.84 22.48
CA GLY A 55 34.93 14.67 22.87
C GLY A 55 35.63 14.00 24.05
N ASP A 56 34.85 13.33 24.90
CA ASP A 56 35.35 12.65 26.09
C ASP A 56 36.50 11.69 25.73
N THR A 57 37.75 12.16 25.84
CA THR A 57 38.95 11.39 25.53
C THR A 57 39.07 10.11 26.36
N SER A 58 38.27 9.99 27.43
CA SER A 58 38.15 8.82 28.29
C SER A 58 37.47 7.61 27.64
N LYS A 59 36.73 7.79 26.53
CA LYS A 59 36.02 6.68 25.86
C LYS A 59 36.90 5.90 24.90
N PHE A 60 37.96 6.52 24.40
CA PHE A 60 38.86 5.89 23.44
C PHE A 60 39.86 4.97 24.14
N LYS A 61 39.91 3.72 23.69
CA LYS A 61 40.82 2.69 24.24
C LYS A 61 41.98 2.39 23.30
N PHE A 62 41.78 2.62 22.01
CA PHE A 62 42.73 2.26 20.96
C PHE A 62 42.93 3.42 19.98
N LEU A 63 44.07 3.42 19.29
CA LEU A 63 44.36 4.20 18.11
C LEU A 63 44.52 3.25 16.94
N HIS A 64 43.90 3.55 15.79
CA HIS A 64 44.02 2.76 14.57
C HIS A 64 44.56 3.63 13.44
N CYS A 65 45.54 3.12 12.69
CA CYS A 65 45.96 3.75 11.44
C CYS A 65 44.91 3.46 10.35
N ASP A 66 44.41 4.50 9.70
CA ASP A 66 43.42 4.45 8.62
C ASP A 66 43.88 3.68 7.36
N GLN A 67 45.19 3.57 7.14
CA GLN A 67 45.75 2.90 5.96
C GLN A 67 46.20 1.47 6.24
N CYS A 68 47.05 1.25 7.24
CA CYS A 68 47.64 -0.07 7.52
C CYS A 68 46.91 -0.87 8.62
N ASN A 69 45.84 -0.32 9.21
CA ASN A 69 45.09 -0.93 10.31
C ASN A 69 45.95 -1.31 11.53
N MET A 70 47.11 -0.68 11.71
CA MET A 70 47.90 -0.85 12.92
C MET A 70 47.12 -0.32 14.12
N GLU A 71 47.05 -1.15 15.15
CA GLU A 71 46.42 -0.83 16.42
C GLU A 71 47.46 -0.57 17.53
N LEU A 72 47.26 0.53 18.26
CA LEU A 72 48.04 0.92 19.45
C LEU A 72 47.06 1.23 20.60
N PRO A 73 47.46 1.08 21.87
CA PRO A 73 46.68 1.61 22.98
C PRO A 73 46.55 3.14 22.87
N TYR A 74 45.42 3.70 23.31
CA TYR A 74 45.15 5.13 23.19
C TYR A 74 46.22 5.96 23.91
N ASN A 75 46.85 6.87 23.18
CA ASN A 75 47.77 7.87 23.70
C ASN A 75 47.44 9.22 23.05
N LYS A 76 47.12 10.22 23.89
CA LYS A 76 46.72 11.56 23.46
C LYS A 76 47.78 12.27 22.61
N ASP A 77 49.07 11.97 22.82
CA ASP A 77 50.16 12.61 22.07
C ASP A 77 50.28 12.10 20.63
N LEU A 78 49.78 10.88 20.38
CA LEU A 78 49.77 10.21 19.08
C LEU A 78 48.45 10.43 18.33
N ASP A 79 47.44 11.02 18.96
CA ASP A 79 46.17 11.32 18.31
C ASP A 79 46.39 12.26 17.11
N SER A 80 45.87 11.86 15.94
CA SER A 80 46.02 12.60 14.69
C SER A 80 47.46 12.78 14.21
N ARG A 81 48.43 12.05 14.77
CA ARG A 81 49.81 12.00 14.26
C ARG A 81 49.90 11.05 13.05
N PRO A 82 50.84 11.31 12.11
CA PRO A 82 51.08 10.44 10.97
C PRO A 82 51.65 9.10 11.44
N CYS A 83 51.22 8.01 10.79
CA CYS A 83 51.68 6.67 11.09
C CYS A 83 53.10 6.45 10.52
N PRO A 84 54.09 6.04 11.33
CA PRO A 84 55.45 5.81 10.86
C PRO A 84 55.59 4.61 9.91
N LYS A 85 54.61 3.70 9.89
CA LYS A 85 54.61 2.54 8.97
C LYS A 85 54.04 2.83 7.59
N CYS A 86 53.36 3.96 7.41
CA CYS A 86 52.73 4.32 6.13
C CYS A 86 53.58 5.40 5.45
N PRO A 87 54.60 5.02 4.64
CA PRO A 87 55.37 6.00 3.90
C PRO A 87 54.49 6.72 2.85
N PRO A 88 54.84 7.96 2.47
CA PRO A 88 54.21 8.64 1.35
C PRO A 88 54.31 7.77 0.07
N PRO A 89 53.28 7.75 -0.78
CA PRO A 89 52.30 8.82 -1.02
C PRO A 89 51.01 8.77 -0.18
N LYS A 90 50.73 7.66 0.51
CA LYS A 90 49.53 7.50 1.35
C LYS A 90 49.93 7.55 2.82
N SER A 91 50.17 8.75 3.34
CA SER A 91 50.41 8.91 4.78
C SER A 91 49.12 8.61 5.54
N GLY A 92 49.13 7.53 6.31
CA GLY A 92 48.05 7.24 7.24
C GLY A 92 48.15 8.08 8.51
N PHE A 93 47.03 8.26 9.19
CA PHE A 93 46.92 8.97 10.45
C PHE A 93 46.30 8.06 11.50
N TYR A 94 46.73 8.22 12.76
CA TYR A 94 46.10 7.52 13.87
C TYR A 94 44.76 8.18 14.22
N VAL A 95 43.71 7.36 14.17
CA VAL A 95 42.34 7.74 14.52
C VAL A 95 41.95 7.00 15.80
N PRO A 96 41.43 7.69 16.82
CA PRO A 96 41.02 7.06 18.06
C PRO A 96 39.75 6.22 17.87
N THR A 97 39.74 5.01 18.43
CA THR A 97 38.66 4.04 18.36
C THR A 97 38.33 3.45 19.73
N GLU A 98 37.06 3.12 19.95
CA GLU A 98 36.60 2.49 21.21
C GLU A 98 36.81 0.98 21.21
N THR A 99 36.81 0.36 20.02
CA THR A 99 36.86 -1.09 19.81
C THR A 99 38.14 -1.51 19.10
N SER A 100 38.71 -2.65 19.51
CA SER A 100 39.91 -3.23 18.92
C SER A 100 39.68 -3.79 17.51
N ALA A 101 40.60 -3.52 16.58
CA ALA A 101 40.61 -4.07 15.22
C ALA A 101 40.83 -5.60 15.23
N LYS A 102 41.54 -6.13 16.22
CA LYS A 102 41.81 -7.57 16.36
C LYS A 102 40.63 -8.38 16.89
N SER A 103 39.56 -7.73 17.36
CA SER A 103 38.41 -8.42 17.95
C SER A 103 37.59 -9.27 16.95
N GLY A 104 38.00 -9.35 15.68
CA GLY A 104 37.32 -10.13 14.62
C GLY A 104 35.97 -9.52 14.18
N LYS A 105 35.37 -8.68 15.02
CA LYS A 105 34.32 -7.73 14.66
C LYS A 105 35.01 -6.50 14.07
N ALA A 106 35.44 -6.60 12.82
CA ALA A 106 35.86 -5.42 12.07
C ALA A 106 34.80 -4.34 12.28
N ALA A 107 35.21 -3.21 12.87
CA ALA A 107 34.31 -2.11 13.17
C ALA A 107 33.66 -1.69 11.85
N LEU A 108 32.40 -2.11 11.65
CA LEU A 108 31.66 -1.77 10.45
C LEU A 108 31.70 -0.25 10.31
N PRO A 109 31.97 0.28 9.10
CA PRO A 109 31.98 1.72 8.92
C PRO A 109 30.65 2.28 9.45
N PRO A 110 30.65 3.46 10.10
CA PRO A 110 29.45 4.00 10.73
C PRO A 110 28.28 4.13 9.75
N TRP A 111 28.60 4.31 8.46
CA TRP A 111 27.67 4.36 7.35
C TRP A 111 26.99 3.03 6.99
N THR A 112 27.52 1.87 7.39
CA THR A 112 26.92 0.55 7.08
C THR A 112 25.48 0.47 7.60
N LYS A 113 25.20 0.98 8.81
CA LYS A 113 23.84 0.98 9.36
C LYS A 113 22.89 1.80 8.50
N VAL A 114 23.34 2.96 8.03
CA VAL A 114 22.58 3.84 7.13
C VAL A 114 22.32 3.13 5.80
N TYR A 115 23.35 2.52 5.20
CA TYR A 115 23.21 1.81 3.93
C TYR A 115 22.27 0.61 4.03
N VAL A 116 22.36 -0.20 5.09
CA VAL A 116 21.44 -1.34 5.29
C VAL A 116 20.01 -0.86 5.48
N ALA A 117 19.79 0.20 6.27
CA ALA A 117 18.46 0.76 6.47
C ALA A 117 17.87 1.31 5.16
N LEU A 118 18.61 2.13 4.42
CA LEU A 118 18.17 2.67 3.13
C LEU A 118 17.94 1.59 2.08
N PHE A 119 18.80 0.56 2.03
CA PHE A 119 18.62 -0.55 1.11
C PHE A 119 17.34 -1.33 1.41
N THR A 120 17.11 -1.65 2.68
CA THR A 120 15.89 -2.35 3.12
C THR A 120 14.64 -1.53 2.79
N ASP A 121 14.66 -0.22 3.09
CA ASP A 121 13.57 0.70 2.78
C ASP A 121 13.30 0.80 1.27
N THR A 122 14.34 0.83 0.45
CA THR A 122 14.23 0.84 -1.02
C THR A 122 13.62 -0.45 -1.56
N VAL A 123 13.99 -1.61 -1.02
CA VAL A 123 13.40 -2.91 -1.41
C VAL A 123 11.92 -2.96 -1.04
N LEU A 124 11.54 -2.48 0.15
CA LEU A 124 10.14 -2.39 0.58
C LEU A 124 9.34 -1.45 -0.31
N MET A 125 9.89 -0.28 -0.66
CA MET A 125 9.26 0.66 -1.58
C MET A 125 9.04 0.04 -2.96
N LEU A 126 10.06 -0.63 -3.52
CA LEU A 126 9.95 -1.30 -4.81
C LEU A 126 8.90 -2.42 -4.76
N GLY A 127 8.82 -3.18 -3.68
CA GLY A 127 7.77 -4.16 -3.43
C GLY A 127 6.37 -3.54 -3.41
N ALA A 128 6.20 -2.39 -2.74
CA ALA A 128 4.92 -1.69 -2.71
C ALA A 128 4.51 -1.14 -4.09
N VAL A 129 5.45 -0.52 -4.82
CA VAL A 129 5.19 0.01 -6.17
C VAL A 129 4.85 -1.12 -7.14
N THR A 130 5.62 -2.20 -7.14
CA THR A 130 5.35 -3.38 -7.98
C THR A 130 4.00 -3.99 -7.64
N TYR A 131 3.68 -4.19 -6.36
CA TYR A 131 2.36 -4.67 -5.94
C TYR A 131 1.22 -3.78 -6.46
N LEU A 132 1.34 -2.45 -6.35
CA LEU A 132 0.34 -1.51 -6.86
C LEU A 132 0.21 -1.55 -8.39
N MET A 133 1.32 -1.69 -9.11
CA MET A 133 1.31 -1.80 -10.57
C MET A 133 0.70 -3.12 -11.05
N TYR A 134 1.04 -4.23 -10.40
CA TYR A 134 0.55 -5.57 -10.73
C TYR A 134 -0.85 -5.89 -10.18
N ARG A 135 -1.38 -5.06 -9.27
CA ARG A 135 -2.76 -5.22 -8.80
C ARG A 135 -3.70 -5.21 -10.01
N LYS A 136 -4.39 -6.33 -10.23
CA LYS A 136 -5.32 -6.48 -11.36
C LYS A 136 -6.32 -5.32 -11.34
N VAL A 137 -6.39 -4.58 -12.45
CA VAL A 137 -7.53 -3.67 -12.66
C VAL A 137 -8.74 -4.60 -12.78
N PRO A 138 -9.79 -4.42 -11.97
CA PRO A 138 -11.03 -5.15 -12.19
C PRO A 138 -11.43 -4.98 -13.65
N ASP A 139 -11.53 -6.07 -14.41
CA ASP A 139 -11.93 -5.98 -15.80
C ASP A 139 -13.35 -5.38 -15.81
N PRO A 140 -13.60 -4.23 -16.46
CA PRO A 140 -14.96 -3.68 -16.53
C PRO A 140 -15.95 -4.64 -17.17
N ASN A 141 -15.47 -5.67 -17.91
CA ASN A 141 -16.31 -6.73 -18.45
C ASN A 141 -16.67 -7.83 -17.44
N SER A 142 -16.01 -7.87 -16.28
CA SER A 142 -16.29 -8.84 -15.21
C SER A 142 -17.42 -8.40 -14.28
N VAL A 143 -17.78 -7.12 -14.30
CA VAL A 143 -18.91 -6.59 -13.53
C VAL A 143 -20.18 -6.73 -14.34
N PHE A 144 -21.15 -7.45 -13.76
CA PHE A 144 -22.46 -7.69 -14.34
C PHE A 144 -23.53 -6.92 -13.58
N PHE A 145 -24.46 -6.35 -14.35
CA PHE A 145 -25.62 -5.62 -13.87
C PHE A 145 -26.88 -6.41 -14.17
N ILE A 146 -27.92 -6.19 -13.37
CA ILE A 146 -29.20 -6.87 -13.51
C ILE A 146 -30.29 -5.85 -13.79
N VAL A 147 -31.13 -6.15 -14.78
CA VAL A 147 -32.38 -5.41 -15.04
C VAL A 147 -33.53 -6.40 -15.16
N ALA A 148 -34.70 -6.06 -14.63
CA ALA A 148 -35.92 -6.82 -14.86
C ALA A 148 -36.58 -6.35 -16.18
N CYS A 149 -36.91 -7.29 -17.07
CA CYS A 149 -37.65 -6.95 -18.28
C CYS A 149 -39.07 -6.46 -17.92
N PRO A 150 -39.50 -5.26 -18.36
CA PRO A 150 -40.80 -4.69 -17.97
C PRO A 150 -42.00 -5.45 -18.55
N TYR A 151 -41.78 -6.36 -19.52
CA TYR A 151 -42.85 -7.10 -20.18
C TYR A 151 -43.05 -8.53 -19.65
N CYS A 152 -42.00 -9.17 -19.17
CA CYS A 152 -42.05 -10.58 -18.74
C CYS A 152 -41.36 -10.84 -17.40
N ASN A 153 -40.90 -9.78 -16.73
CA ASN A 153 -40.19 -9.78 -15.44
C ASN A 153 -38.97 -10.70 -15.36
N GLN A 154 -38.41 -11.14 -16.50
CA GLN A 154 -37.17 -11.90 -16.51
C GLN A 154 -36.00 -11.01 -16.10
N ARG A 155 -35.21 -11.45 -15.11
CA ARG A 155 -33.92 -10.84 -14.75
C ARG A 155 -32.92 -11.07 -15.89
N LEU A 156 -32.38 -9.99 -16.44
CA LEU A 156 -31.41 -10.00 -17.52
C LEU A 156 -30.08 -9.49 -17.02
N ARG A 157 -29.02 -10.24 -17.31
CA ARG A 157 -27.65 -9.90 -16.95
C ARG A 157 -27.00 -9.16 -18.13
N TYR A 158 -26.46 -7.97 -17.89
CA TYR A 158 -25.80 -7.16 -18.91
C TYR A 158 -24.47 -6.59 -18.41
N ARG A 159 -23.63 -6.11 -19.34
CA ARG A 159 -22.29 -5.58 -19.03
C ARG A 159 -22.32 -4.05 -18.95
N ALA A 160 -21.35 -3.47 -18.25
CA ALA A 160 -21.18 -2.01 -18.13
C ALA A 160 -21.18 -1.28 -19.49
N VAL A 161 -20.60 -1.91 -20.52
CA VAL A 161 -20.53 -1.34 -21.89
C VAL A 161 -21.90 -1.18 -22.56
N SER A 162 -22.94 -1.81 -22.01
CA SER A 162 -24.30 -1.77 -22.53
C SER A 162 -25.19 -0.73 -21.85
N HIS A 163 -24.67 0.05 -20.88
CA HIS A 163 -25.43 1.12 -20.20
C HIS A 163 -26.05 2.10 -21.18
N GLY A 164 -27.33 2.43 -20.98
CA GLY A 164 -28.13 3.28 -21.87
C GLY A 164 -28.37 2.72 -23.27
N GLY A 165 -27.82 1.56 -23.60
CA GLY A 165 -27.95 0.89 -24.89
C GLY A 165 -29.27 0.15 -25.04
N LEU A 166 -29.62 -0.18 -26.29
CA LEU A 166 -30.73 -1.06 -26.58
C LEU A 166 -30.25 -2.53 -26.57
N GLY A 167 -31.01 -3.40 -25.89
CA GLY A 167 -30.82 -4.85 -25.87
C GLY A 167 -32.14 -5.57 -26.11
N SER A 168 -32.08 -6.89 -26.32
CA SER A 168 -33.27 -7.74 -26.47
C SER A 168 -33.41 -8.69 -25.28
N CYS A 169 -34.62 -8.81 -24.73
CA CYS A 169 -34.92 -9.76 -23.66
C CYS A 169 -34.80 -11.20 -24.18
N SER A 170 -34.08 -12.07 -23.47
CA SER A 170 -33.83 -13.45 -23.93
C SER A 170 -35.10 -14.30 -23.99
N ARG A 171 -36.10 -14.05 -23.13
CA ARG A 171 -37.40 -14.75 -23.12
C ARG A 171 -38.40 -14.18 -24.12
N CYS A 172 -38.80 -12.91 -24.00
CA CYS A 172 -39.87 -12.33 -24.83
C CYS A 172 -39.40 -11.67 -26.12
N LYS A 173 -38.09 -11.59 -26.37
CA LYS A 173 -37.43 -11.00 -27.55
C LYS A 173 -37.71 -9.51 -27.81
N ARG A 174 -38.47 -8.83 -26.94
CA ARG A 174 -38.73 -7.39 -27.05
C ARG A 174 -37.45 -6.59 -26.79
N MET A 175 -37.32 -5.49 -27.53
CA MET A 175 -36.24 -4.53 -27.33
C MET A 175 -36.51 -3.71 -26.07
N ILE A 176 -35.50 -3.60 -25.22
CA ILE A 176 -35.51 -2.80 -24.00
C ILE A 176 -34.29 -1.89 -23.98
N ARG A 177 -34.40 -0.74 -23.31
CA ARG A 177 -33.25 0.11 -23.02
C ARG A 177 -32.67 -0.29 -21.67
N PHE A 178 -31.37 -0.57 -21.62
CA PHE A 178 -30.69 -0.80 -20.36
C PHE A 178 -30.59 0.50 -19.56
N PRO A 179 -30.65 0.44 -18.23
CA PRO A 179 -30.44 1.61 -17.36
C PRO A 179 -29.14 2.35 -17.70
N ASP A 180 -29.11 3.66 -17.40
CA ASP A 180 -27.90 4.46 -17.45
C ASP A 180 -26.99 4.11 -16.24
N GLU A 181 -25.77 4.65 -16.20
CA GLU A 181 -24.77 4.29 -15.18
C GLU A 181 -25.24 4.59 -13.75
N ASP A 182 -26.03 5.65 -13.56
CA ASP A 182 -26.49 6.10 -12.25
C ASP A 182 -27.66 5.25 -11.71
N ASP A 183 -28.40 4.56 -12.59
CA ASP A 183 -29.57 3.74 -12.25
C ASP A 183 -29.29 2.23 -12.29
N ALA A 184 -28.07 1.83 -12.70
CA ALA A 184 -27.71 0.43 -12.89
C ALA A 184 -27.48 -0.28 -11.55
N VAL A 185 -28.24 -1.33 -11.27
CA VAL A 185 -28.09 -2.14 -10.05
C VAL A 185 -27.13 -3.29 -10.30
N THR A 186 -26.14 -3.45 -9.43
CA THR A 186 -25.18 -4.55 -9.56
C THR A 186 -25.80 -5.87 -9.10
N GLU A 187 -25.32 -6.98 -9.66
CA GLU A 187 -25.79 -8.30 -9.23
C GLU A 187 -25.54 -8.56 -7.73
N ALA A 188 -24.43 -8.05 -7.19
CA ALA A 188 -24.13 -8.15 -5.76
C ALA A 188 -25.16 -7.38 -4.90
N GLU A 189 -25.60 -6.20 -5.33
CA GLU A 189 -26.65 -5.44 -4.66
C GLU A 189 -27.99 -6.18 -4.69
N VAL A 190 -28.35 -6.80 -5.82
CA VAL A 190 -29.57 -7.61 -5.92
C VAL A 190 -29.54 -8.78 -4.95
N TYR A 191 -28.44 -9.55 -4.89
CA TYR A 191 -28.32 -10.66 -3.94
C TYR A 191 -28.33 -10.18 -2.49
N ALA A 192 -27.65 -9.07 -2.18
CA ALA A 192 -27.68 -8.50 -0.84
C ALA A 192 -29.09 -8.05 -0.43
N ALA A 193 -29.86 -7.49 -1.35
CA ALA A 193 -31.25 -7.11 -1.11
C ALA A 193 -32.16 -8.34 -0.92
N ASP A 194 -32.00 -9.37 -1.77
CA ASP A 194 -32.74 -10.64 -1.66
C ASP A 194 -32.43 -11.36 -0.32
N GLU A 195 -31.16 -11.35 0.13
CA GLU A 195 -30.78 -11.88 1.44
C GLU A 195 -31.35 -11.06 2.60
N ALA A 196 -31.34 -9.73 2.48
CA ALA A 196 -31.90 -8.85 3.50
C ALA A 196 -33.42 -9.01 3.62
N SER A 197 -34.14 -9.14 2.50
CA SER A 197 -35.58 -9.41 2.52
C SER A 197 -35.90 -10.77 3.13
N ALA A 198 -35.14 -11.81 2.77
CA ALA A 198 -35.32 -13.14 3.35
C ALA A 198 -35.08 -13.17 4.87
N ARG A 199 -34.10 -12.41 5.37
CA ARG A 199 -33.88 -12.26 6.82
C ARG A 199 -35.03 -11.54 7.50
N ALA A 200 -35.51 -10.44 6.91
CA ALA A 200 -36.62 -9.67 7.47
C ALA A 200 -37.93 -10.50 7.53
N GLU A 201 -38.23 -11.28 6.48
CA GLU A 201 -39.36 -12.20 6.47
C GLU A 201 -39.23 -13.29 7.54
N ALA A 202 -38.04 -13.84 7.74
CA ALA A 202 -37.78 -14.83 8.78
C ALA A 202 -37.92 -14.25 10.20
N GLU A 203 -37.51 -13.00 10.41
CA GLU A 203 -37.69 -12.30 11.69
C GLU A 203 -39.16 -12.01 11.97
N LEU A 204 -39.92 -11.57 10.96
CA LEU A 204 -41.36 -11.33 11.09
C LEU A 204 -42.13 -12.62 11.41
N ALA A 205 -41.82 -13.72 10.70
CA ALA A 205 -42.44 -15.02 10.98
C ALA A 205 -42.14 -15.54 12.39
N ARG A 206 -40.94 -15.26 12.94
CA ARG A 206 -40.60 -15.58 14.33
C ARG A 206 -41.41 -14.74 15.31
N ALA A 207 -41.54 -13.45 15.06
CA ALA A 207 -42.33 -12.56 15.90
C ALA A 207 -43.82 -12.94 15.90
N GLU A 208 -44.37 -13.30 14.75
CA GLU A 208 -45.76 -13.81 14.65
C GLU A 208 -45.94 -15.11 15.43
N ALA A 209 -45.01 -16.06 15.30
CA ALA A 209 -45.05 -17.32 16.06
C ALA A 209 -44.92 -17.12 17.57
N GLU A 210 -44.08 -16.18 18.03
CA GLU A 210 -43.96 -15.81 19.44
C GLU A 210 -45.26 -15.17 19.96
N ALA A 211 -45.86 -14.25 19.20
CA ALA A 211 -47.13 -13.62 19.56
C ALA A 211 -48.29 -14.62 19.64
N GLU A 212 -48.36 -15.57 18.70
CA GLU A 212 -49.35 -16.66 18.74
C GLU A 212 -49.14 -17.56 19.97
N ALA A 213 -47.89 -17.87 20.32
CA ALA A 213 -47.57 -18.68 21.49
C ALA A 213 -47.92 -17.98 22.81
N GLU A 214 -47.73 -16.66 22.89
CA GLU A 214 -48.15 -15.86 24.05
C GLU A 214 -49.68 -15.80 24.17
N ALA A 215 -50.39 -15.56 23.06
CA ALA A 215 -51.85 -15.55 23.05
C ALA A 215 -52.47 -16.88 23.49
N GLN A 216 -51.81 -18.01 23.19
CA GLN A 216 -52.23 -19.33 23.66
C GLN A 216 -51.98 -19.55 25.17
N ARG A 217 -50.94 -18.91 25.75
CA ARG A 217 -50.64 -19.01 27.19
C ARG A 217 -51.62 -18.23 28.05
N ASP A 218 -52.09 -17.08 27.56
CA ASP A 218 -53.02 -16.20 28.28
C ASP A 218 -54.49 -16.57 28.11
N GLY A 219 -54.79 -17.64 27.35
CA GLY A 219 -56.15 -18.16 27.21
C GLY A 219 -56.75 -18.57 28.56
N PRO A 220 -58.05 -18.31 28.81
CA PRO A 220 -58.67 -18.53 30.11
C PRO A 220 -58.59 -20.00 30.52
N ALA A 221 -58.04 -20.24 31.71
CA ALA A 221 -58.14 -21.54 32.37
C ALA A 221 -59.62 -21.81 32.68
N HIS A 222 -60.26 -22.59 31.83
CA HIS A 222 -61.64 -23.05 32.00
C HIS A 222 -61.78 -24.00 33.18
#